data_AF-A0A074THA2-F1
#
_entry.id   AF-A0A074THA2-F1
#
_cell.length_a   1.000
_cell.length_b   1.000
_cell.length_c   1.000
_cell.angle_alpha   90.00
_cell.angle_beta   90.00
_cell.angle_gamma   90.00
#
_symmetry.space_group_name_H-M   'P 1'
#
loop_
_entity.id
_entity.type
_entity.pdbx_description
1 polymer ?
#
loop_
_entity_poly.entity_id
_entity_poly.type
_entity_poly.pdbx_seq_one_letter_code
_entity_poly.pdbx_strand_id
1 'polypeptide(L)' 'MHGWRYDPQPYRLEFLDRWAALIQHLFVTREDVASGFGVTFQTACNWWDGLNRPSGDKVALAAITWPDDFARFMGEGAQ' A
#
# COMPACT_ATOMS: atom_id res chain seq x y z
N MET A 1 21.18 18.10 8.38
CA MET A 1 20.64 17.01 7.53
C MET A 1 19.69 16.19 8.38
N HIS A 2 18.44 16.01 7.99
CA HIS A 2 17.55 15.11 8.72
C HIS A 2 18.03 13.67 8.48
N GLY A 3 18.27 12.90 9.54
CA GLY A 3 18.83 11.54 9.49
C GLY A 3 17.85 10.47 9.01
N TRP A 4 17.04 10.77 7.98
CA TRP A 4 16.17 9.79 7.35
C TRP A 4 17.02 8.76 6.63
N ARG A 5 16.66 7.49 6.79
CA ARG A 5 17.29 6.38 6.07
C ARG A 5 17.00 6.41 4.57
N TYR A 6 15.96 7.13 4.14
CA TYR A 6 15.52 7.26 2.75
C TYR A 6 15.35 8.72 2.34
N ASP A 7 15.61 9.00 1.05
CA ASP A 7 15.14 10.21 0.41
C ASP A 7 13.60 10.15 0.27
N PRO A 8 12.84 11.15 0.78
CA PRO A 8 11.39 11.14 0.74
C PRO A 8 10.75 11.03 -0.65
N GLN A 9 11.39 11.57 -1.71
CA GLN A 9 10.78 11.57 -3.05
C GLN A 9 10.88 10.21 -3.75
N PRO A 10 12.06 9.55 -3.83
CA PRO A 10 12.16 8.18 -4.34
C PRO A 10 11.32 7.20 -3.54
N TYR A 11 11.31 7.32 -2.21
CA TYR A 11 10.52 6.45 -1.34
C TYR A 11 9.02 6.51 -1.65
N ARG A 12 8.53 7.68 -2.06
CA ARG A 12 7.12 7.85 -2.42
C ARG A 12 6.71 6.95 -3.59
N LEU A 13 7.55 6.85 -4.61
CA LEU A 13 7.27 6.04 -5.80
C LEU A 13 7.33 4.55 -5.44
N GLU A 14 8.38 4.13 -4.73
CA GLU A 14 8.51 2.75 -4.25
C GLU A 14 7.31 2.34 -3.38
N PHE A 15 6.81 3.24 -2.53
CA PHE A 15 5.66 2.98 -1.68
C PHE A 15 4.38 2.72 -2.50
N LEU A 16 4.17 3.45 -3.61
CA LEU A 16 3.01 3.25 -4.47
C LEU A 16 3.04 1.86 -5.11
N ASP A 17 4.20 1.44 -5.62
CA ASP A 17 4.37 0.13 -6.24
C ASP A 17 4.18 -1.00 -5.23
N ARG A 18 4.77 -0.87 -4.02
CA ARG A 18 4.61 -1.83 -2.93
C ARG A 18 3.16 -1.93 -2.44
N TRP A 19 2.48 -0.79 -2.34
CA TRP A 19 1.08 -0.75 -1.94
C TRP A 19 0.19 -1.44 -2.97
N ALA A 20 0.37 -1.13 -4.25
CA ALA A 20 -0.37 -1.77 -5.35
C ALA A 20 -0.15 -3.29 -5.35
N ALA A 21 1.09 -3.74 -5.18
CA ALA A 21 1.42 -5.16 -5.12
C ALA A 21 0.78 -5.86 -3.91
N LEU A 22 0.78 -5.24 -2.74
CA LEU A 22 0.13 -5.77 -1.53
C LEU A 22 -1.39 -5.96 -1.76
N ILE A 23 -2.10 -4.95 -2.27
CA ILE A 23 -3.55 -5.07 -2.45
C ILE A 23 -3.93 -6.06 -3.55
N GLN A 24 -3.14 -6.17 -4.62
CA GLN A 24 -3.32 -7.18 -5.65
C GLN A 24 -3.07 -8.60 -5.13
N HIS A 25 -2.24 -8.74 -4.09
CA HIS A 25 -2.03 -10.00 -3.39
C HIS A 25 -3.20 -10.35 -2.47
N LEU A 26 -3.71 -9.36 -1.71
CA LEU A 26 -4.76 -9.57 -0.71
C LEU A 26 -6.17 -9.70 -1.30
N PHE A 27 -6.43 -9.10 -2.45
CA PHE A 27 -7.77 -8.99 -3.04
C PHE A 27 -7.79 -9.46 -4.49
N VAL A 28 -8.95 -9.98 -4.92
CA VAL A 28 -9.15 -10.49 -6.28
C VAL A 28 -9.59 -9.36 -7.23
N THR A 29 -10.36 -8.40 -6.74
CA THR A 29 -10.92 -7.32 -7.55
C THR A 29 -10.78 -5.93 -6.92
N ARG A 30 -10.91 -4.88 -7.73
CA ARG A 30 -10.91 -3.48 -7.26
C ARG A 30 -12.14 -3.19 -6.39
N GLU A 31 -13.26 -3.87 -6.66
CA GLU A 31 -14.47 -3.82 -5.87
C GLU A 31 -14.26 -4.40 -4.46
N ASP A 32 -13.53 -5.51 -4.34
CA ASP A 32 -13.18 -6.09 -3.04
C ASP A 32 -12.28 -5.16 -2.24
N VAL A 33 -11.33 -4.47 -2.89
CA VAL A 33 -10.51 -3.43 -2.24
C VAL A 33 -11.38 -2.27 -1.75
N ALA A 34 -12.31 -1.80 -2.58
CA ALA A 34 -13.22 -0.71 -2.21
C ALA A 34 -14.07 -1.09 -0.99
N SER A 35 -14.65 -2.29 -1.00
CA SER A 35 -15.45 -2.84 0.10
C SER A 35 -14.60 -3.06 1.36
N GLY A 36 -13.46 -3.75 1.23
CA GLY A 36 -12.60 -4.13 2.35
C GLY A 36 -12.00 -2.94 3.10
N PHE A 37 -11.65 -1.86 2.39
CA PHE A 37 -11.15 -0.63 3.00
C PHE A 37 -12.23 0.43 3.25
N GLY A 38 -13.47 0.23 2.80
CA GLY A 38 -14.54 1.22 2.91
C GLY A 38 -14.20 2.53 2.19
N VAL A 39 -13.72 2.43 0.95
CA VAL A 39 -13.35 3.56 0.09
C VAL A 39 -14.16 3.55 -1.20
N THR A 40 -14.10 4.65 -1.97
CA THR A 40 -14.74 4.68 -3.29
C THR A 40 -14.08 3.72 -4.26
N PHE A 41 -14.82 3.25 -5.26
CA PHE A 41 -14.27 2.42 -6.33
C PHE A 41 -13.09 3.10 -7.04
N GLN A 42 -13.19 4.40 -7.32
CA GLN A 42 -12.08 5.14 -7.97
C GLN A 42 -10.82 5.16 -7.10
N THR A 43 -10.95 5.28 -5.77
CA THR A 43 -9.81 5.16 -4.85
C THR A 43 -9.17 3.79 -4.95
N ALA A 44 -9.97 2.72 -4.99
CA ALA A 44 -9.48 1.37 -5.17
C ALA A 44 -8.76 1.19 -6.52
N CYS A 45 -9.30 1.70 -7.62
CA CYS A 45 -8.62 1.71 -8.93
C CYS A 45 -7.26 2.41 -8.85
N ASN A 46 -7.24 3.62 -8.27
CA ASN A 46 -6.02 4.41 -8.17
C ASN A 46 -4.94 3.72 -7.32
N TRP A 47 -5.33 3.00 -6.27
CA TRP A 47 -4.39 2.21 -5.48
C TRP A 47 -3.91 0.99 -6.26
N TRP A 48 -4.84 0.28 -6.91
CA TRP A 48 -4.55 -0.93 -7.68
C TRP A 48 -3.54 -0.66 -8.79
N ASP A 49 -3.64 0.51 -9.43
CA ASP A 49 -2.80 0.92 -10.54
C ASP A 49 -1.57 1.75 -10.09
N GLY A 50 -1.33 1.90 -8.78
CA GLY A 50 -0.17 2.63 -8.25
C GLY A 50 -0.20 4.15 -8.48
N LEU A 51 -1.36 4.73 -8.78
CA LEU A 51 -1.51 6.13 -9.16
C LEU A 51 -1.57 7.09 -7.95
N ASN A 52 -2.03 6.61 -6.79
CA ASN A 52 -2.10 7.40 -5.57
C ASN A 52 -1.95 6.54 -4.32
N ARG A 53 -1.59 7.19 -3.21
CA ARG A 53 -1.32 6.53 -1.93
C ARG A 53 -2.56 6.44 -1.03
N PRO A 54 -2.67 5.41 -0.18
CA PRO A 54 -3.55 5.41 0.98
C PRO A 54 -3.20 6.52 1.97
N SER A 55 -4.18 6.90 2.79
CA SER A 55 -3.97 7.67 4.01
C SER A 55 -3.40 6.79 5.12
N GLY A 56 -2.81 7.42 6.15
CA GLY A 56 -2.11 6.70 7.22
C GLY A 56 -2.98 5.71 8.01
N ASP A 57 -4.27 6.01 8.19
CA ASP A 57 -5.23 5.11 8.84
C ASP A 57 -5.45 3.82 8.05
N LYS A 58 -5.46 3.88 6.72
CA LYS A 58 -5.62 2.71 5.84
C LYS A 58 -4.35 1.87 5.81
N VAL A 59 -3.18 2.51 5.85
CA VAL A 59 -1.89 1.82 6.01
C VAL A 59 -1.84 1.09 7.35
N ALA A 60 -2.22 1.75 8.45
CA ALA A 60 -2.26 1.14 9.77
C ALA A 60 -3.24 -0.03 9.84
N LEU A 61 -4.43 0.10 9.23
CA LEU A 61 -5.40 -0.98 9.14
C LEU A 61 -4.81 -2.20 8.43
N ALA A 62 -4.13 -2.02 7.30
CA ALA A 62 -3.49 -3.11 6.58
C ALA A 62 -2.39 -3.79 7.42
N ALA A 63 -1.54 -3.01 8.09
CA ALA A 63 -0.48 -3.53 8.95
C ALA A 63 -0.99 -4.34 10.15
N ILE A 64 -2.16 -3.99 10.69
CA ILE A 64 -2.79 -4.71 11.80
C ILE A 64 -3.52 -5.97 11.32
N THR A 65 -4.18 -5.89 10.16
CA THR A 65 -5.02 -6.99 9.65
C THR A 65 -4.18 -8.09 9.00
N TRP A 66 -3.12 -7.72 8.27
CA TRP A 66 -2.24 -8.64 7.54
C TRP A 66 -0.78 -8.35 7.84
N PRO A 67 -0.30 -8.56 9.08
CA PRO A 67 1.02 -8.12 9.50
C PRO A 67 2.15 -8.78 8.69
N ASP A 68 2.03 -10.08 8.37
CA ASP A 68 3.07 -10.81 7.64
C ASP A 68 3.15 -10.38 6.17
N ASP A 69 2.02 -10.26 5.48
CA ASP A 69 1.98 -9.77 4.10
C ASP A 69 2.40 -8.30 4.02
N PHE A 70 1.91 -7.47 4.96
CA PHE A 70 2.33 -6.08 5.04
C PHE A 70 3.85 -5.98 5.21
N ALA A 71 4.44 -6.75 6.13
CA ALA A 71 5.90 -6.79 6.33
C ALA A 71 6.63 -7.29 5.08
N ARG A 72 6.08 -8.28 4.37
CA ARG A 72 6.67 -8.80 3.12
C ARG A 72 6.73 -7.76 2.01
N PHE A 73 5.65 -7.00 1.81
CA PHE A 73 5.56 -6.03 0.71
C PHE A 73 6.12 -4.66 1.07
N MET A 74 6.04 -4.24 2.34
CA MET A 74 6.50 -2.93 2.81
C MET A 74 7.89 -2.96 3.42
N GLY A 75 8.33 -4.12 3.91
CA GLY A 75 9.67 -4.33 4.42
C GLY A 75 10.74 -4.18 3.34
N GLU A 76 11.99 -4.03 3.77
CA GLU A 76 13.14 -4.10 2.85
C GLU A 76 13.13 -5.46 2.16
N GLY A 77 13.18 -5.45 0.82
CA GLY A 77 12.96 -6.61 -0.03
C GLY A 77 13.59 -7.89 0.52
N ALA A 78 12.76 -8.90 0.75
CA ALA A 78 13.25 -10.26 0.87
C ALA A 78 13.73 -10.71 -0.51
N GLN A 79 15.06 -10.59 -0.69
CA GLN A 79 15.92 -11.14 -1.74
C GLN A 79 15.82 -10.56 -3.17
#